data_AF-A0A920CY22-F1
#
_entry.id   AF-A0A920CY22-F1
#
_cell.length_a   1.000
_cell.length_b   1.000
_cell.length_c   1.000
_cell.angle_alpha   90.00
_cell.angle_beta   90.00
_cell.angle_gamma   90.00
#
_symmetry.space_group_name_H-M   'P 1'
#
loop_
_entity.id
_entity.type
_entity.pdbx_description
1 polymer ?
#
loop_
_entity_poly.entity_id
_entity_poly.type
_entity_poly.pdbx_seq_one_letter_code
_entity_poly.pdbx_strand_id
1 'polypeptide(L)'
;MKSIRAQSAYYYVGLIIGYFSKEEVITWADRMIEGNESFPYELIDVSLSNNKSLEDVASKLKKAYGEETIREPLYQLIGELVSEIETGNISDDEFFSYILSLYRQGSAFSLDEDLSHILDRLSDGYYLATQGIYGDVNSIRIEAINQLNNFKNYVGRFNEV
;
A
#
# COMPACT_ATOMS: atom_id res chain seq x y z
N MET A 1 9.44 16.17 4.87
CA MET A 1 9.55 14.81 5.43
C MET A 1 8.36 14.57 6.34
N LYS A 2 7.77 13.37 6.30
CA LYS A 2 6.58 13.03 7.08
C LYS A 2 6.95 12.53 8.48
N SER A 3 6.04 12.70 9.43
CA SER A 3 6.22 12.23 10.81
C SER A 3 6.34 10.70 10.84
N ILE A 4 6.97 10.13 11.87
CA ILE A 4 6.99 8.68 12.08
C ILE A 4 5.57 8.12 12.16
N ARG A 5 4.62 8.86 12.74
CA ARG A 5 3.19 8.49 12.74
C ARG A 5 2.65 8.37 11.32
N ALA A 6 2.93 9.34 10.46
CA ALA A 6 2.46 9.29 9.09
C ALA A 6 3.19 8.21 8.26
N GLN A 7 4.46 7.88 8.57
CA GLN A 7 5.13 6.70 8.02
C GLN A 7 4.47 5.39 8.49
N SER A 8 4.05 5.28 9.76
CA SER A 8 3.29 4.12 10.26
C SER A 8 2.01 3.90 9.44
N ALA A 9 1.36 4.96 8.96
CA ALA A 9 0.20 4.83 8.07
C ALA A 9 0.59 4.26 6.70
N TYR A 10 1.74 4.64 6.15
CA TYR A 10 2.27 4.08 4.90
C TYR A 10 2.61 2.60 5.02
N TYR A 11 3.34 2.21 6.07
CA TYR A 11 3.61 0.80 6.34
C TYR A 11 2.34 0.01 6.67
N TYR A 12 1.33 0.63 7.28
CA TYR A 12 0.01 0.01 7.46
C TYR A 12 -0.65 -0.33 6.13
N VAL A 13 -0.75 0.64 5.21
CA VAL A 13 -1.37 0.41 3.89
C VAL A 13 -0.60 -0.69 3.15
N GLY A 14 0.72 -0.58 3.07
CA GLY A 14 1.57 -1.55 2.37
C GLY A 14 1.48 -2.96 2.96
N LEU A 15 1.44 -3.09 4.29
CA LEU A 15 1.30 -4.40 4.94
C LEU A 15 -0.03 -5.08 4.60
N ILE A 16 -1.15 -4.36 4.70
CA ILE A 16 -2.47 -5.00 4.55
C ILE A 16 -2.81 -5.36 3.11
N ILE A 17 -2.14 -4.76 2.13
CA ILE A 17 -2.25 -5.19 0.73
C ILE A 17 -1.19 -6.21 0.34
N GLY A 18 -0.26 -6.55 1.24
CA GLY A 18 0.82 -7.50 0.99
C GLY A 18 2.00 -6.93 0.20
N TYR A 19 2.11 -5.61 0.09
CA TYR A 19 3.26 -4.94 -0.54
C TYR A 19 4.50 -5.00 0.36
N PHE A 20 4.31 -4.84 1.68
CA PHE A 20 5.35 -5.11 2.66
C PHE A 20 5.09 -6.43 3.37
N SER A 21 6.14 -7.22 3.54
CA SER A 21 6.15 -8.33 4.48
C SER A 21 6.12 -7.84 5.93
N LYS A 22 5.73 -8.75 6.83
CA LYS A 22 5.77 -8.48 8.27
C LYS A 22 7.20 -8.19 8.73
N GLU A 23 8.17 -8.92 8.20
CA GLU A 23 9.58 -8.80 8.53
C GLU A 23 10.13 -7.42 8.11
N GLU A 24 9.75 -6.90 6.94
CA GLU A 24 10.12 -5.55 6.50
C GLU A 24 9.54 -4.46 7.40
N VAL A 25 8.26 -4.59 7.78
CA VAL A 25 7.61 -3.66 8.72
C VAL A 25 8.31 -3.66 10.08
N ILE A 26 8.64 -4.84 10.62
CA ILE A 26 9.35 -4.96 11.90
C ILE A 26 10.73 -4.32 11.80
N THR A 27 11.47 -4.62 10.73
CA THR A 27 12.81 -4.06 10.48
C THR A 27 12.76 -2.54 10.32
N TRP A 28 11.72 -2.00 9.71
CA TRP A 28 11.48 -0.56 9.67
C TRP A 28 11.23 0.01 11.08
N ALA A 29 10.36 -0.62 11.87
CA ALA A 29 10.05 -0.17 13.22
C ALA A 29 11.32 -0.14 14.11
N ASP A 30 12.15 -1.18 14.02
CA ASP A 30 13.44 -1.27 14.72
C ASP A 30 14.35 -0.09 14.35
N ARG A 31 14.52 0.18 13.06
CA ARG A 31 15.32 1.33 12.57
C ARG A 31 14.78 2.67 13.07
N MET A 32 13.46 2.85 13.11
CA MET A 32 12.86 4.09 13.61
C MET A 32 13.10 4.28 15.12
N ILE A 33 13.05 3.20 15.90
CA ILE A 33 13.32 3.21 17.35
C ILE A 33 14.79 3.52 17.63
N GLU A 34 15.71 2.88 16.90
CA GLU A 34 17.16 3.07 17.11
C GLU A 34 17.65 4.45 16.63
N GLY A 35 17.09 4.95 15.52
CA GLY A 35 17.56 6.17 14.87
C GLY A 35 16.94 7.46 15.38
N ASN A 36 15.92 7.43 16.25
CA ASN A 36 15.18 8.62 16.67
C ASN A 36 15.00 8.68 18.18
N GLU A 37 15.28 9.83 18.78
CA GLU A 37 15.05 10.07 20.21
C GLU A 37 13.56 10.13 20.58
N SER A 38 12.68 10.40 19.60
CA SER A 38 11.23 10.50 19.79
C SER A 38 10.48 9.72 18.72
N PHE A 39 9.66 8.78 19.16
CA PHE A 39 8.82 7.94 18.32
C PHE A 39 7.52 7.54 19.06
N PRO A 40 6.45 7.13 18.35
CA PRO A 40 5.24 6.60 18.97
C PRO A 40 5.54 5.31 19.74
N TYR A 41 5.19 5.26 21.03
CA TYR A 41 5.45 4.09 21.89
C TYR A 41 4.92 2.79 21.28
N GLU A 42 3.82 2.86 20.53
CA GLU A 42 3.20 1.73 19.83
C GLU A 42 4.13 1.06 18.80
N LEU A 43 5.19 1.72 18.34
CA LEU A 43 6.20 1.08 17.48
C LEU A 43 7.00 0.01 18.20
N ILE A 44 7.16 0.10 19.53
CA ILE A 44 7.79 -0.97 20.31
C ILE A 44 6.96 -2.25 20.20
N ASP A 45 5.63 -2.14 20.24
CA ASP A 45 4.75 -3.29 20.06
C ASP A 45 4.87 -3.88 18.65
N VAL A 46 5.08 -3.04 17.63
CA VAL A 46 5.32 -3.49 16.25
C VAL A 46 6.63 -4.27 16.16
N SER A 47 7.74 -3.70 16.66
CA SER A 47 9.06 -4.34 16.73
C SER A 47 9.01 -5.73 17.39
N LEU A 48 8.26 -5.86 18.49
CA LEU A 48 8.13 -7.11 19.24
C LEU A 48 7.12 -8.12 18.64
N SER A 49 6.63 -7.90 17.41
CA SER A 49 5.55 -8.70 16.81
C SER A 49 6.00 -9.88 15.94
N ASN A 50 7.25 -10.32 16.03
CA ASN A 50 7.78 -11.35 15.14
C ASN A 50 6.95 -12.67 15.18
N ASN A 51 6.43 -13.05 16.34
CA ASN A 51 5.58 -14.23 16.51
C ASN A 51 4.06 -13.96 16.41
N LYS A 52 3.65 -12.77 15.98
CA LYS A 52 2.25 -12.34 15.88
C LYS A 52 1.71 -12.50 14.46
N SER A 53 0.39 -12.52 14.35
CA SER A 53 -0.30 -12.53 13.06
C SER A 53 -0.13 -11.19 12.34
N LEU A 54 -0.36 -11.19 11.03
CA LEU A 54 -0.39 -9.95 10.23
C LEU A 54 -1.45 -8.97 10.74
N GLU A 55 -2.62 -9.48 11.16
CA GLU A 55 -3.72 -8.69 11.71
C GLU A 55 -3.31 -7.97 13.00
N ASP A 56 -2.58 -8.66 13.88
CA ASP A 56 -2.05 -8.07 15.11
C ASP A 56 -1.04 -6.95 14.82
N VAL A 57 -0.15 -7.16 13.84
CA VAL A 57 0.85 -6.15 13.43
C VAL A 57 0.14 -4.94 12.82
N ALA A 58 -0.82 -5.15 11.93
CA ALA A 58 -1.63 -4.11 11.32
C ALA A 58 -2.41 -3.30 12.37
N SER A 59 -2.98 -3.96 13.37
CA SER A 59 -3.66 -3.30 14.50
C SER A 59 -2.72 -2.39 15.30
N LYS A 60 -1.47 -2.80 15.51
CA LYS A 60 -0.46 -1.98 16.21
C LYS A 60 -0.01 -0.80 15.36
N LEU A 61 0.20 -1.00 14.07
CA LEU A 61 0.49 0.12 13.14
C LEU A 61 -0.64 1.15 13.14
N LYS A 62 -1.92 0.72 13.23
CA LYS A 62 -3.06 1.62 13.40
C LYS A 62 -2.94 2.51 14.62
N LYS A 63 -2.57 1.93 15.76
CA LYS A 63 -2.35 2.71 16.99
C LYS A 63 -1.14 3.64 16.85
N ALA A 64 -0.08 3.20 16.16
CA ALA A 64 1.12 3.99 15.94
C ALA A 64 0.88 5.22 15.05
N TYR A 65 0.10 5.10 13.96
CA TYR A 65 -0.25 6.29 13.16
C TYR A 65 -1.29 7.17 13.84
N GLY A 66 -2.15 6.62 14.70
CA GLY A 66 -3.08 7.37 15.53
C GLY A 66 -4.14 8.12 14.70
N GLU A 67 -4.15 9.44 14.80
CA GLU A 67 -5.10 10.32 14.10
C GLU A 67 -4.61 10.76 12.70
N GLU A 68 -3.41 10.33 12.29
CA GLU A 68 -2.88 10.66 10.95
C GLU A 68 -3.79 10.11 9.84
N THR A 69 -3.89 10.89 8.75
CA THR A 69 -4.65 10.46 7.59
C THR A 69 -3.88 9.44 6.75
N ILE A 70 -4.59 8.41 6.31
CA ILE A 70 -4.07 7.35 5.45
C ILE A 70 -4.15 7.69 3.94
N ARG A 71 -4.74 8.84 3.57
CA ARG A 71 -4.99 9.20 2.18
C ARG A 71 -3.70 9.41 1.38
N GLU A 72 -2.77 10.24 1.87
CA GLU A 72 -1.49 10.43 1.16
C GLU A 72 -0.62 9.17 1.15
N PRO A 73 -0.51 8.40 2.25
CA PRO A 73 0.16 7.10 2.22
C PRO A 73 -0.38 6.15 1.15
N LEU A 74 -1.71 6.03 1.05
CA LEU A 74 -2.38 5.26 0.01
C LEU A 74 -2.00 5.76 -1.40
N TYR A 75 -2.06 7.07 -1.62
CA TYR A 75 -1.74 7.65 -2.92
C TYR A 75 -0.28 7.46 -3.31
N GLN A 76 0.65 7.55 -2.36
CA GLN A 76 2.05 7.21 -2.62
C GLN A 76 2.18 5.76 -3.08
N LEU A 77 1.56 4.82 -2.36
CA LEU A 77 1.65 3.40 -2.67
C LEU A 77 1.09 3.07 -4.05
N ILE A 78 -0.05 3.67 -4.43
CA ILE A 78 -0.60 3.53 -5.79
C ILE A 78 0.38 4.06 -6.84
N GLY A 79 1.00 5.22 -6.59
CA GLY A 79 2.00 5.80 -7.49
C GLY A 79 3.26 4.94 -7.64
N GLU A 80 3.70 4.28 -6.58
CA GLU A 80 4.81 3.33 -6.60
C GLU A 80 4.47 2.09 -7.42
N LEU A 81 3.31 1.48 -7.17
CA LEU A 81 2.82 0.33 -7.95
C LEU A 81 2.78 0.64 -9.45
N VAL A 82 2.29 1.83 -9.84
CA VAL A 82 2.29 2.26 -11.25
C VAL A 82 3.71 2.37 -11.80
N SER A 83 4.64 2.93 -11.01
CA SER A 83 6.05 3.05 -11.42
C SER A 83 6.72 1.69 -11.58
N GLU A 84 6.40 0.74 -10.70
CA GLU A 84 6.96 -0.61 -10.72
C GLU A 84 6.45 -1.44 -11.89
N ILE A 85 5.15 -1.38 -12.21
CA ILE A 85 4.61 -2.09 -13.37
C ILE A 85 5.10 -1.51 -14.70
N GLU A 86 5.33 -0.19 -14.78
CA GLU A 86 5.91 0.46 -15.96
C GLU A 86 7.37 0.06 -16.19
N THR A 87 8.14 -0.06 -15.11
CA THR A 87 9.57 -0.45 -15.15
C THR A 87 9.76 -1.96 -15.26
N GLY A 88 8.71 -2.75 -15.04
CA GLY A 88 8.75 -4.22 -15.07
C GLY A 88 9.35 -4.84 -13.81
N ASN A 89 9.37 -4.09 -12.70
CA ASN A 89 9.84 -4.58 -11.40
C ASN A 89 8.85 -5.56 -10.75
N ILE A 90 7.58 -5.43 -11.09
CA ILE A 90 6.51 -6.36 -10.72
C ILE A 90 5.78 -6.85 -11.97
N SER A 91 5.22 -8.05 -11.89
CA SER A 91 4.37 -8.62 -12.93
C SER A 91 2.97 -8.02 -12.94
N ASP A 92 2.22 -8.24 -14.03
CA ASP A 92 0.80 -7.87 -14.10
C ASP A 92 0.00 -8.57 -12.99
N ASP A 93 0.26 -9.85 -12.72
CA ASP A 93 -0.42 -10.60 -11.66
C ASP A 93 -0.21 -9.97 -10.28
N GLU A 94 1.01 -9.56 -9.96
CA GLU A 94 1.34 -8.87 -8.70
C GLU A 94 0.63 -7.52 -8.61
N PHE A 95 0.76 -6.69 -9.65
CA PHE A 95 0.13 -5.37 -9.70
C PHE A 95 -1.39 -5.47 -9.49
N PHE A 96 -2.08 -6.31 -10.26
CA PHE A 96 -3.54 -6.44 -10.14
C PHE A 96 -3.98 -7.14 -8.86
N SER A 97 -3.14 -7.98 -8.25
CA SER A 97 -3.39 -8.50 -6.89
C SER A 97 -3.35 -7.40 -5.84
N TYR A 98 -2.45 -6.42 -5.97
CA TYR A 98 -2.41 -5.24 -5.12
C TYR A 98 -3.63 -4.33 -5.34
N ILE A 99 -4.01 -4.07 -6.59
CA ILE A 99 -5.22 -3.29 -6.94
C ILE A 99 -6.48 -3.94 -6.32
N LEU A 100 -6.64 -5.26 -6.47
CA LEU A 100 -7.75 -6.00 -5.88
C LEU A 100 -7.74 -5.90 -4.35
N SER A 101 -6.57 -6.00 -3.72
CA SER A 101 -6.43 -5.89 -2.27
C SER A 101 -6.78 -4.48 -1.78
N LEU A 102 -6.37 -3.42 -2.50
CA LEU A 102 -6.75 -2.05 -2.22
C LEU A 102 -8.28 -1.86 -2.26
N TYR A 103 -8.93 -2.37 -3.31
CA TYR A 103 -10.40 -2.34 -3.44
C TYR A 103 -11.09 -3.05 -2.27
N ARG A 104 -10.67 -4.29 -1.96
CA ARG A 104 -11.25 -5.08 -0.86
C ARG A 104 -11.10 -4.43 0.51
N GLN A 105 -10.00 -3.70 0.71
CA GLN A 105 -9.74 -2.94 1.95
C GLN A 105 -10.32 -1.52 1.91
N GLY A 106 -11.13 -1.18 0.89
CA GLY A 106 -11.58 0.19 0.65
C GLY A 106 -12.31 0.85 1.82
N SER A 107 -13.03 0.07 2.63
CA SER A 107 -13.67 0.54 3.86
C SER A 107 -12.67 0.96 4.94
N ALA A 108 -11.58 0.21 5.10
CA ALA A 108 -10.48 0.56 6.00
C ALA A 108 -9.72 1.79 5.50
N PHE A 109 -9.73 2.04 4.18
CA PHE A 109 -9.05 3.15 3.55
C PHE A 109 -9.88 4.42 3.38
N SER A 110 -11.19 4.36 3.60
CA SER A 110 -12.12 5.45 3.30
C SER A 110 -11.90 5.98 1.87
N LEU A 111 -11.82 5.06 0.90
CA LEU A 111 -11.65 5.41 -0.50
C LEU A 111 -12.78 6.34 -0.95
N ASP A 112 -12.44 7.35 -1.74
CA ASP A 112 -13.47 8.08 -2.48
C ASP A 112 -14.09 7.18 -3.55
N GLU A 113 -15.33 7.53 -3.92
CA GLU A 113 -16.15 6.71 -4.81
C GLU A 113 -15.48 6.51 -6.18
N ASP A 114 -14.87 7.56 -6.74
CA ASP A 114 -14.21 7.51 -8.04
C ASP A 114 -13.04 6.52 -8.03
N LEU A 115 -12.16 6.61 -7.02
CA LEU A 115 -11.05 5.67 -6.88
C LEU A 115 -11.56 4.24 -6.62
N SER A 116 -12.60 4.07 -5.81
CA SER A 116 -13.20 2.75 -5.57
C SER A 116 -13.70 2.10 -6.87
N HIS A 117 -14.40 2.86 -7.73
CA HIS A 117 -14.89 2.36 -9.02
C HIS A 117 -13.74 2.04 -9.98
N ILE A 118 -12.67 2.86 -9.99
CA ILE A 118 -11.48 2.60 -10.81
C ILE A 118 -10.84 1.26 -10.40
N LEU A 119 -10.59 1.05 -9.11
CA LEU A 119 -9.92 -0.16 -8.62
C LEU A 119 -10.76 -1.42 -8.88
N ASP A 120 -12.08 -1.34 -8.65
CA ASP A 120 -13.02 -2.44 -8.93
C ASP A 120 -12.95 -2.85 -10.40
N ARG A 121 -13.19 -1.88 -11.29
CA ARG A 121 -13.22 -2.07 -12.74
C ARG A 121 -11.90 -2.63 -13.29
N LEU A 122 -10.76 -2.15 -12.79
CA LEU A 122 -9.45 -2.63 -13.20
C LEU A 122 -9.20 -4.07 -12.75
N SER A 123 -9.55 -4.39 -11.50
CA SER A 123 -9.37 -5.75 -10.96
C SER A 123 -10.26 -6.78 -11.65
N ASP A 124 -11.54 -6.44 -11.89
CA ASP A 124 -12.48 -7.29 -12.64
C ASP A 124 -12.07 -7.41 -14.11
N GLY A 125 -11.69 -6.30 -14.74
CA GLY A 125 -11.19 -6.28 -16.12
C GLY A 125 -9.98 -7.19 -16.32
N TYR A 126 -9.03 -7.18 -15.38
CA TYR A 126 -7.86 -8.07 -15.43
C TYR A 126 -8.25 -9.53 -15.28
N TYR A 127 -9.14 -9.84 -14.34
CA TYR A 127 -9.68 -11.19 -14.18
C TYR A 127 -10.36 -11.70 -15.46
N LEU A 128 -11.23 -10.89 -16.07
CA LEU A 128 -11.91 -11.29 -17.31
C LEU A 128 -10.95 -11.47 -18.48
N ALA A 129 -9.93 -10.62 -18.60
CA ALA A 129 -8.93 -10.72 -19.66
C ALA A 129 -8.05 -11.98 -19.51
N THR A 130 -7.59 -12.28 -18.28
CA THR A 130 -6.78 -13.48 -18.00
C THR A 130 -7.55 -14.78 -18.21
N GLN A 131 -8.87 -14.79 -17.97
CA GLN A 131 -9.75 -15.91 -18.28
C GLN A 131 -10.11 -16.01 -19.78
N GLY A 132 -9.68 -15.07 -20.61
CA GLY A 132 -10.03 -15.02 -22.04
C GLY A 132 -11.51 -14.73 -22.30
N ILE A 133 -12.21 -14.11 -21.34
CA ILE A 133 -13.65 -13.80 -21.41
C ILE A 133 -13.90 -12.45 -22.10
N TYR A 134 -13.19 -11.40 -21.67
CA TYR A 134 -13.36 -10.05 -22.21
C TYR A 134 -12.08 -9.22 -22.13
N GLY A 135 -11.78 -8.49 -23.21
CA GLY A 135 -10.58 -7.67 -23.32
C GLY A 135 -9.30 -8.50 -23.46
N ASP A 136 -8.16 -7.82 -23.33
CA ASP A 136 -6.84 -8.44 -23.28
C ASP A 136 -5.99 -7.80 -22.17
N VAL A 137 -5.07 -8.58 -21.62
CA VAL A 137 -4.25 -8.18 -20.46
C VAL A 137 -3.47 -6.90 -20.73
N ASN A 138 -2.90 -6.74 -21.92
CA ASN A 138 -2.07 -5.59 -22.23
C ASN A 138 -2.91 -4.30 -22.33
N SER A 139 -4.11 -4.37 -22.90
CA SER A 139 -5.04 -3.24 -22.91
C SER A 139 -5.45 -2.82 -21.49
N ILE A 140 -5.78 -3.79 -20.61
CA ILE A 140 -6.13 -3.51 -19.21
C ILE A 140 -4.94 -2.92 -18.44
N ARG A 141 -3.72 -3.42 -18.67
CA ARG A 141 -2.48 -2.87 -18.11
C ARG A 141 -2.28 -1.41 -18.50
N ILE A 142 -2.40 -1.08 -19.79
CA ILE A 142 -2.26 0.29 -20.30
C ILE A 142 -3.33 1.20 -19.68
N GLU A 143 -4.56 0.72 -19.55
CA GLU A 143 -5.63 1.47 -18.92
C GLU A 143 -5.36 1.75 -17.43
N ALA A 144 -4.89 0.75 -16.68
CA ALA A 144 -4.54 0.91 -15.28
C ALA A 144 -3.46 1.97 -15.08
N ILE A 145 -2.38 1.89 -15.87
CA ILE A 145 -1.30 2.89 -15.85
C ILE A 145 -1.88 4.28 -16.11
N ASN A 146 -2.67 4.45 -17.17
CA ASN A 146 -3.22 5.76 -17.53
C ASN A 146 -4.13 6.35 -16.45
N GLN A 147 -5.01 5.54 -15.85
CA GLN A 147 -5.97 6.02 -14.85
C GLN A 147 -5.32 6.32 -13.49
N LEU A 148 -4.24 5.63 -13.13
CA LEU A 148 -3.58 5.77 -11.84
C LEU A 148 -2.29 6.62 -11.90
N ASN A 149 -1.86 7.05 -13.09
CA ASN A 149 -0.61 7.79 -13.30
C ASN A 149 -0.50 9.09 -12.47
N ASN A 150 -1.63 9.75 -12.20
CA ASN A 150 -1.67 10.98 -11.40
C ASN A 150 -1.14 10.77 -9.97
N PHE A 151 -1.20 9.56 -9.43
CA PHE A 151 -0.70 9.22 -8.10
C PHE A 151 0.83 9.18 -8.01
N LYS A 152 1.55 9.09 -9.14
CA LYS A 152 3.02 9.20 -9.16
C LYS A 152 3.55 10.52 -8.58
N ASN A 153 2.72 11.56 -8.54
CA ASN A 153 3.03 12.84 -7.88
C ASN A 153 3.18 12.74 -6.35
N TYR A 154 2.86 11.59 -5.76
CA TYR A 154 2.99 11.30 -4.34
C TYR A 154 4.20 10.43 -4.00
N VAL A 155 4.90 9.88 -5.00
CA VAL A 155 6.05 8.98 -4.79
C VAL A 155 7.15 9.66 -4.00
N GLY A 156 7.72 8.92 -3.03
CA GLY A 156 8.86 9.36 -2.23
C GLY A 156 8.57 10.30 -1.07
N ARG A 157 7.30 10.59 -0.76
CA ARG A 157 6.91 11.46 0.38
C ARG A 157 7.13 10.81 1.76
N PHE A 158 7.11 9.48 1.83
CA PHE A 158 7.26 8.67 3.04
C PHE A 158 8.59 7.89 3.13
N ASN A 159 9.52 8.08 2.18
CA ASN A 159 10.82 7.40 2.21
C ASN A 159 11.63 7.74 3.46
N GLU A 160 12.39 6.77 3.95
CA GLU A 160 13.32 6.92 5.08
C GLU A 160 14.48 7.88 4.75
N VAL A 161 15.15 8.38 5.79
CA VAL A 161 16.42 9.15 5.69
C VAL A 161 17.59 8.20 5.82
#